data_AF-A0A7Z2Q2Q8-F1
#
_entry.id   AF-A0A7Z2Q2Q8-F1
#
_cell.length_a   1.000
_cell.length_b   1.000
_cell.length_c   1.000
_cell.angle_alpha   90.00
_cell.angle_beta   90.00
_cell.angle_gamma   90.00
#
_symmetry.space_group_name_H-M   'P 1'
#
loop_
_entity.id
_entity.type
_entity.pdbx_description
1 polymer ?
#
loop_
_entity_poly.entity_id
_entity_poly.type
_entity_poly.pdbx_seq_one_letter_code
_entity_poly.pdbx_strand_id
1 'polypeptide(L)' 'MTRSRRFGLLRSHRPLRRYVDESLNRWARRKYKGLKNGKVRASTWLRLIRCRRPKLFAHWAMLSSASLLVESRMT' A
#
# COMPACT_ATOMS: atom_id res chain seq x y z
N MET A 1 -21.06 6.06 18.86
CA MET A 1 -20.43 4.71 18.85
C MET A 1 -21.51 3.73 18.42
N THR A 2 -21.41 2.87 17.41
CA THR A 2 -20.42 1.87 17.01
C THR A 2 -20.44 1.74 15.48
N ARG A 3 -19.32 1.98 14.80
CA ARG A 3 -19.24 1.84 13.33
C ARG A 3 -19.17 0.35 13.00
N SER A 4 -20.34 -0.27 12.91
CA SER A 4 -20.56 -1.65 12.51
C SER A 4 -19.87 -1.91 11.18
N ARG A 5 -18.67 -2.50 11.23
CA ARG A 5 -17.95 -2.97 10.05
C ARG A 5 -18.46 -4.37 9.78
N ARG A 6 -19.57 -4.46 9.04
CA ARG A 6 -19.97 -5.71 8.37
C ARG A 6 -18.85 -6.09 7.42
N PHE A 7 -18.02 -7.03 7.85
CA PHE A 7 -17.12 -7.80 6.99
C PHE A 7 -17.95 -8.84 6.23
N GLY A 8 -18.88 -8.36 5.39
CA GLY A 8 -19.59 -9.18 4.42
C GLY A 8 -18.77 -9.22 3.14
N LEU A 9 -18.08 -10.35 2.93
CA LEU A 9 -17.94 -11.11 1.67
C LEU A 9 -18.25 -10.30 0.38
N LEU A 10 -17.40 -10.19 -0.64
CA LEU A 10 -16.90 -11.28 -1.49
C LEU A 10 -15.76 -10.75 -2.39
N ARG A 11 -14.74 -11.59 -2.64
CA ARG A 11 -13.86 -11.63 -3.84
C ARG A 11 -13.20 -10.33 -4.34
N SER A 12 -13.06 -9.30 -3.52
CA SER A 12 -12.17 -8.17 -3.84
C SER A 12 -10.93 -8.29 -2.99
N HIS A 13 -9.77 -8.58 -3.59
CA HIS A 13 -8.47 -8.51 -2.91
C HIS A 13 -8.06 -7.05 -2.57
N ARG A 14 -8.87 -6.07 -3.00
CA ARG A 14 -8.66 -4.62 -2.83
C ARG A 14 -8.74 -4.15 -1.36
N PRO A 15 -9.70 -4.55 -0.51
CA PRO A 15 -9.71 -4.24 0.92
C PRO A 15 -8.44 -4.68 1.66
N LEU A 16 -7.89 -5.87 1.34
CA LEU A 16 -6.67 -6.35 1.99
C LEU A 16 -5.45 -5.51 1.63
N ARG A 17 -5.24 -5.22 0.33
CA ARG A 17 -4.16 -4.34 -0.13
C ARG A 17 -4.19 -2.98 0.57
N ARG A 18 -5.37 -2.35 0.63
CA ARG A 18 -5.56 -1.06 1.31
C ARG A 18 -5.28 -1.15 2.81
N TYR A 19 -5.75 -2.21 3.45
CA TYR A 19 -5.50 -2.44 4.88
C TYR A 19 -4.01 -2.60 5.21
N VAL A 20 -3.27 -3.33 4.36
CA VAL A 20 -1.82 -3.49 4.51
C VAL A 20 -1.12 -2.14 4.33
N ASP A 21 -1.45 -1.37 3.29
CA ASP A 21 -0.86 -0.04 3.07
C ASP A 21 -1.19 0.95 4.20
N GLU A 22 -2.41 0.90 4.76
CA GLU A 22 -2.79 1.69 5.95
C GLU A 22 -1.99 1.28 7.19
N SER A 23 -1.75 -0.01 7.37
CA SER A 23 -0.98 -0.54 8.50
C SER A 23 0.49 -0.16 8.38
N LEU A 24 1.06 -0.20 7.17
CA LEU A 24 2.40 0.31 6.88
C LEU A 24 2.50 1.81 7.10
N ASN A 25 1.48 2.58 6.72
CA ASN A 25 1.41 4.01 7.02
C ASN A 25 1.42 4.28 8.54
N ARG A 26 0.62 3.53 9.31
CA ARG A 26 0.63 3.64 10.79
C ARG A 26 1.98 3.28 11.37
N TRP A 27 2.61 2.21 10.89
CA TRP A 27 3.94 1.79 11.31
C TRP A 27 5.00 2.86 11.00
N ALA A 28 5.00 3.43 9.79
CA ALA A 28 5.94 4.48 9.38
C ALA A 28 5.84 5.71 10.29
N ARG A 29 4.61 6.13 10.63
CA ARG A 29 4.36 7.25 11.55
C ARG A 29 4.86 6.99 12.98
N ARG A 30 4.83 5.74 13.44
CA ARG A 30 5.34 5.35 14.77
C ARG A 30 6.87 5.25 14.77
N LYS A 31 7.45 4.71 13.69
CA LYS A 31 8.89 4.48 13.58
C LYS A 31 9.68 5.78 13.34
N TYR A 32 9.15 6.70 12.55
CA TYR A 32 9.87 7.91 12.15
C TYR A 32 9.23 9.17 12.74
N LYS A 33 9.98 9.88 13.62
CA LYS A 33 9.53 11.11 14.28
C LYS A 33 9.06 12.17 13.26
N GLY A 34 9.75 12.32 12.13
CA GLY A 34 9.40 13.26 11.06
C GLY A 34 8.10 12.93 10.30
N LEU A 35 7.55 11.73 10.46
CA LEU A 35 6.30 11.30 9.82
C LEU A 35 5.12 11.26 10.80
N LYS A 36 5.35 11.42 12.11
CA LYS A 36 4.34 11.22 13.18
C LYS A 36 3.03 11.97 12.92
N ASN A 37 3.11 13.25 12.53
CA ASN A 37 1.95 14.12 12.38
C ASN A 37 1.42 14.19 10.94
N GLY A 38 2.15 13.67 9.95
CA GLY A 38 1.81 13.83 8.53
C GLY A 38 1.30 12.54 7.90
N LYS A 39 -0.02 12.32 7.84
CA LYS A 39 -0.61 11.19 7.07
C LYS A 39 -0.21 11.25 5.59
N VAL A 40 -0.23 12.45 5.01
CA VAL A 40 0.19 12.69 3.62
C VAL A 40 1.68 12.41 3.46
N ARG A 41 2.53 12.94 4.36
CA ARG A 41 3.99 12.72 4.33
C ARG A 41 4.34 11.24 4.46
N ALA A 42 3.67 10.49 5.34
CA ALA A 42 3.86 9.04 5.48
C ALA A 42 3.45 8.30 4.21
N SER A 43 2.34 8.69 3.58
CA SER A 43 1.88 8.08 2.33
C SER A 43 2.85 8.36 1.17
N THR A 44 3.34 9.60 1.05
CA THR A 44 4.34 9.98 0.04
C THR A 44 5.65 9.23 0.26
N TRP A 45 6.11 9.13 1.52
CA TRP A 45 7.29 8.36 1.88
C TRP A 45 7.14 6.87 1.53
N LEU A 46 5.99 6.27 1.83
CA LEU A 46 5.70 4.88 1.48
C LEU A 46 5.68 4.67 -0.05
N ARG A 47 5.14 5.64 -0.80
CA ARG A 47 5.15 5.64 -2.28
C ARG A 47 6.58 5.66 -2.83
N LEU A 48 7.46 6.48 -2.27
CA LEU A 48 8.88 6.54 -2.68
C LEU A 48 9.59 5.20 -2.45
N ILE A 49 9.34 4.54 -1.32
CA ILE A 49 9.90 3.20 -1.05
C ILE A 49 9.35 2.17 -2.03
N ARG A 50 8.04 2.22 -2.31
CA ARG A 50 7.42 1.32 -3.29
C ARG A 50 8.05 1.46 -4.68
N CYS A 51 8.36 2.68 -5.11
CA CYS A 51 9.06 2.91 -6.39
C CYS A 51 10.50 2.38 -6.37
N ARG A 52 11.24 2.56 -5.26
CA ARG A 52 12.63 2.10 -5.14
C ARG A 52 12.75 0.57 -4.98
N ARG A 53 11.81 -0.05 -4.29
CA ARG A 53 11.81 -1.48 -3.94
C ARG A 53 10.41 -2.08 -4.10
N PRO A 54 9.91 -2.23 -5.34
CA PRO A 54 8.57 -2.75 -5.59
C PRO A 54 8.40 -4.20 -5.11
N LYS A 55 9.48 -4.97 -5.00
CA LYS A 55 9.48 -6.37 -4.55
C LYS A 55 9.51 -6.55 -3.02
N LEU A 56 9.56 -5.47 -2.24
CA LEU A 56 9.68 -5.56 -0.77
C LEU A 56 8.45 -6.18 -0.10
N PHE A 57 7.26 -5.98 -0.69
CA PHE A 57 6.04 -6.64 -0.24
C PHE A 57 5.33 -7.28 -1.44
N ALA A 58 4.79 -8.49 -1.25
CA ALA A 58 4.15 -9.24 -2.32
C ALA A 58 3.00 -8.46 -3.00
N HIS A 59 2.23 -7.69 -2.23
CA HIS A 59 1.13 -6.88 -2.78
C HIS A 59 1.61 -5.63 -3.54
N TRP A 60 2.83 -5.16 -3.29
CA TRP A 60 3.47 -4.14 -4.12
C TRP A 60 3.96 -4.74 -5.43
N ALA A 61 4.61 -5.91 -5.36
CA ALA A 61 5.11 -6.64 -6.52
C ALA A 61 3.99 -7.02 -7.49
N MET A 62 2.86 -7.53 -6.98
CA MET A 62 1.68 -7.85 -7.81
C MET A 62 1.14 -6.65 -8.60
N LEU A 63 1.35 -5.41 -8.13
CA LEU A 63 0.97 -4.21 -8.86
C LEU A 63 2.05 -3.79 -9.88
N SER A 64 3.32 -4.10 -9.58
CA SER A 64 4.47 -3.82 -10.44
C SER A 64 4.61 -4.80 -11.61
N SER A 65 4.29 -6.08 -11.39
CA SER A 65 4.31 -7.09 -12.47
C SER A 65 3.27 -6.79 -13.54
N ALA A 66 2.15 -6.15 -13.17
CA ALA A 66 1.17 -5.65 -14.14
C ALA A 66 1.74 -4.55 -15.05
N SER A 67 2.69 -3.73 -14.55
CA SER A 67 3.38 -2.72 -15.35
C SER A 67 4.38 -3.36 -16.32
N LEU A 68 5.16 -4.36 -15.87
CA LEU A 68 6.12 -5.08 -16.72
C LEU A 68 5.47 -5.84 -17.88
N LEU A 69 4.22 -6.31 -17.71
CA LEU A 69 3.44 -6.94 -18.79
C LEU A 69 2.86 -5.91 -19.78
N VAL A 70 2.72 -4.64 -19.39
CA VAL A 70 2.35 -3.54 -20.29
C VAL A 70 3.54 -3.14 -21.17
N GLU A 71 4.75 -3.04 -20.61
CA GLU A 71 5.96 -2.74 -21.38
C GLU A 71 6.31 -3.84 -22.40
N SER A 72 6.00 -5.11 -22.11
CA SER A 72 6.32 -6.25 -23.01
C SER A 72 5.37 -6.41 -24.21
N ARG A 73 4.29 -5.61 -24.30
CA ARG A 73 3.33 -5.62 -25.41
C ARG A 73 3.51 -4.45 -26.40
N MET A 74 4.50 -3.59 -26.17
CA MET A 74 4.81 -2.43 -27.01
C MET A 74 6.21 -2.52 -27.63
N THR A 75 6.62 -3.74 -27.97
CA THR A 75 7.73 -4.07 -28.87
C THR A 75 7.21 -5.05 -29.90
#